data_AF-A0A6B3F7V9-F1
#
_entry.id   AF-A0A6B3F7V9-F1
#
_cell.length_a   1.000
_cell.length_b   1.000
_cell.length_c   1.000
_cell.angle_alpha   90.00
_cell.angle_beta   90.00
_cell.angle_gamma   90.00
#
_symmetry.space_group_name_H-M   'P 1'
#
loop_
_entity.id
_entity.type
_entity.pdbx_description
1 polymer ?
#
loop_
_entity_poly.entity_id
_entity_poly.type
_entity_poly.pdbx_seq_one_letter_code
_entity_poly.pdbx_strand_id
1 'polypeptide(L)'
;KKTFGHHPLMGFVDHGSGGSGEPVPGLLRPGNAGSNTAADHITAAQLALAQLPKKYRRGHQTLIRTDSAGGTHEFTAWLAQRGRWLSYSVG
;
A
#
# COMPACT_ATOMS: atom_id res chain seq x y z
N LYS A 1 -25.21 8.78 8.50
CA LYS A 1 -25.02 7.59 9.37
C LYS A 1 -23.81 7.88 10.25
N LYS A 2 -23.92 7.90 11.59
CA LYS A 2 -22.76 8.08 12.48
C LYS A 2 -22.04 6.75 12.58
N THR A 3 -20.90 6.60 11.91
CA THR A 3 -20.12 5.37 11.88
C THR A 3 -19.11 5.37 13.02
N PHE A 4 -19.44 4.67 14.10
CA PHE A 4 -18.46 4.29 15.11
C PHE A 4 -17.60 3.14 14.55
N GLY A 5 -16.27 3.25 14.66
CA GLY A 5 -15.31 2.26 14.16
C GLY A 5 -14.11 2.88 13.45
N HIS A 6 -13.16 2.05 13.01
CA HIS A 6 -12.07 2.44 12.11
C HIS A 6 -12.28 1.73 10.77
N HIS A 7 -11.84 2.35 9.67
CA HIS A 7 -11.77 1.70 8.34
C HIS A 7 -10.31 1.27 8.10
N PRO A 8 -9.88 0.09 8.56
CA PRO A 8 -8.48 -0.30 8.49
C PRO A 8 -8.06 -0.55 7.03
N LEU A 9 -6.93 0.03 6.63
CA LEU A 9 -6.22 -0.37 5.42
C LEU A 9 -5.02 -1.23 5.84
N MET A 10 -5.06 -2.51 5.47
CA MET A 10 -4.02 -3.48 5.81
C MET A 10 -3.08 -3.71 4.63
N GLY A 11 -1.79 -3.84 4.91
CA GLY A 11 -0.80 -4.28 3.94
C GLY A 11 -0.11 -5.54 4.43
N PHE A 12 0.20 -6.41 3.48
CA PHE A 12 0.95 -7.63 3.73
C PHE A 12 2.17 -7.65 2.80
N VAL A 13 3.30 -8.09 3.32
CA VAL A 13 4.49 -8.35 2.52
C VAL A 13 4.58 -9.85 2.32
N ASP A 14 4.43 -10.27 1.08
CA ASP A 14 4.74 -11.63 0.68
C ASP A 14 6.23 -11.74 0.33
N HIS A 15 6.88 -12.77 0.86
CA HIS A 15 8.30 -13.07 0.61
C HIS A 15 8.48 -14.12 -0.51
N GLY A 16 7.42 -14.45 -1.26
CA GLY A 16 7.44 -15.40 -2.36
C GLY A 16 6.89 -16.77 -1.94
N SER A 17 7.23 -17.82 -2.68
CA SER A 17 6.57 -19.14 -2.61
C SER A 17 6.53 -19.84 -1.22
N GLY A 18 7.29 -19.36 -0.24
CA GLY A 18 7.33 -19.90 1.13
C GLY A 18 6.81 -18.96 2.23
N GLY A 19 6.37 -17.75 1.89
CA GLY A 19 5.93 -16.76 2.89
C GLY A 19 4.42 -16.76 3.10
N SER A 20 3.95 -17.06 4.31
CA SER A 20 2.63 -16.60 4.74
C SER A 20 2.75 -15.09 4.95
N GLY A 21 2.30 -14.26 4.01
CA GLY A 21 2.56 -12.82 4.00
C GLY A 21 2.52 -12.17 5.39
N GLU A 22 3.60 -11.47 5.75
CA GLU A 22 3.72 -10.83 7.06
C GLU A 22 2.86 -9.54 7.06
N PRO A 23 2.05 -9.26 8.09
CA PRO A 23 1.32 -8.01 8.19
C PRO A 23 2.31 -6.87 8.47
N VAL A 24 2.31 -5.84 7.63
CA VAL A 24 3.38 -4.82 7.66
C VAL A 24 2.86 -3.41 7.99
N PRO A 25 1.75 -2.95 7.39
CA PRO A 25 0.97 -1.85 7.97
C PRO A 25 -0.48 -2.23 8.32
N GLY A 26 -0.98 -1.66 9.43
CA GLY A 26 -2.40 -1.54 9.73
C GLY A 26 -2.75 -0.07 9.95
N LEU A 27 -3.25 0.60 8.91
CA LEU A 27 -3.62 2.01 8.98
C LEU A 27 -5.07 2.15 9.47
N LEU A 28 -5.23 2.60 10.70
CA LEU A 28 -6.54 2.85 11.31
C LEU A 28 -7.09 4.21 10.85
N ARG A 29 -8.00 4.21 9.87
CA ARG A 29 -8.63 5.44 9.37
C ARG A 29 -9.89 5.78 10.19
N PRO A 30 -10.19 7.07 10.44
CA PRO A 30 -11.42 7.49 11.13
C PRO A 30 -12.68 6.88 10.53
N GLY A 31 -13.69 6.55 11.34
CA GLY A 31 -14.92 5.87 10.90
C GLY A 31 -15.75 6.63 9.85
N ASN A 32 -15.51 7.93 9.67
CA ASN A 32 -16.12 8.77 8.63
C ASN A 32 -15.23 8.93 7.38
N ALA A 33 -14.11 8.21 7.29
CA ALA A 33 -13.22 8.27 6.16
C ALA A 33 -13.94 7.78 4.89
N GLY A 34 -13.85 8.56 3.81
CA GLY A 34 -14.38 8.18 2.51
C GLY A 34 -13.63 6.99 1.92
N SER A 35 -14.16 6.46 0.81
CA SER A 35 -13.55 5.38 0.02
C SER A 35 -12.04 5.62 -0.17
N ASN A 36 -11.24 4.58 0.09
CA ASN A 36 -9.76 4.57 0.15
C ASN A 36 -9.11 5.58 -0.82
N THR A 37 -8.61 6.69 -0.28
CA THR A 37 -8.06 7.77 -1.12
C THR A 37 -6.64 7.42 -1.58
N ALA A 38 -6.17 8.08 -2.62
CA ALA A 38 -4.77 7.97 -3.05
C ALA A 38 -3.80 8.26 -1.89
N ALA A 39 -4.10 9.27 -1.06
CA ALA A 39 -3.29 9.61 0.11
C ALA A 39 -3.20 8.48 1.14
N ASP A 40 -4.29 7.73 1.36
CA ASP A 40 -4.28 6.57 2.26
C ASP A 40 -3.43 5.44 1.68
N HIS A 41 -3.55 5.18 0.38
CA HIS A 41 -2.73 4.19 -0.31
C HIS A 41 -1.24 4.56 -0.30
N ILE A 42 -0.90 5.84 -0.51
CA ILE A 42 0.48 6.35 -0.39
C ILE A 42 1.00 6.12 1.02
N THR A 43 0.22 6.49 2.04
CA THR A 43 0.62 6.36 3.45
C THR A 43 0.87 4.90 3.81
N ALA A 44 -0.04 4.00 3.45
CA ALA A 44 0.12 2.58 3.70
C ALA A 44 1.32 1.99 2.94
N ALA A 45 1.54 2.38 1.68
CA ALA A 45 2.70 1.93 0.92
C ALA A 45 4.01 2.43 1.53
N GLN A 46 4.07 3.66 2.04
CA GLN A 46 5.24 4.18 2.74
C GLN A 46 5.55 3.36 4.00
N LEU A 47 4.54 3.10 4.82
CA LEU A 47 4.68 2.29 6.03
C LEU A 47 5.14 0.87 5.69
N ALA A 48 4.57 0.24 4.67
CA ALA A 48 4.99 -1.07 4.20
C ALA A 48 6.46 -1.10 3.76
N LEU A 49 6.86 -0.16 2.89
CA LEU A 49 8.23 -0.07 2.37
C LEU A 49 9.25 0.23 3.47
N ALA A 50 8.87 0.97 4.51
CA ALA A 50 9.76 1.30 5.63
C ALA A 50 10.23 0.06 6.41
N GLN A 51 9.45 -1.02 6.37
CA GLN A 51 9.77 -2.28 7.05
C GLN A 51 10.66 -3.20 6.20
N LEU A 52 10.77 -2.96 4.89
CA LEU A 52 11.64 -3.74 4.02
C LEU A 52 13.11 -3.32 4.13
N PRO A 53 14.10 -4.21 3.88
CA PRO A 53 15.48 -3.79 3.67
C PRO A 53 15.61 -2.74 2.55
N LYS A 54 16.52 -1.76 2.71
CA LYS A 54 16.65 -0.60 1.80
C LYS A 54 16.74 -0.97 0.32
N LYS A 55 17.39 -2.08 -0.01
CA LYS A 55 17.56 -2.57 -1.39
C LYS A 55 16.24 -2.92 -2.11
N TYR A 56 15.20 -3.28 -1.36
CA TYR A 56 13.90 -3.67 -1.94
C TYR A 56 12.94 -2.49 -2.11
N ARG A 57 13.19 -1.36 -1.45
CA ARG A 57 12.23 -0.25 -1.41
C ARG A 57 12.04 0.50 -2.73
N ARG A 58 12.85 0.20 -3.75
CA ARG A 58 12.95 0.93 -5.03
C ARG A 58 13.40 0.01 -6.17
N GLY A 59 13.33 0.46 -7.42
CA GLY A 59 14.02 -0.15 -8.56
C GLY A 59 13.43 -1.48 -9.05
N HIS A 60 12.10 -1.58 -9.07
CA HIS A 60 11.30 -2.73 -9.50
C HIS A 60 11.54 -4.01 -8.68
N GLN A 61 12.15 -3.89 -7.50
CA GLN A 61 12.43 -4.98 -6.58
C GLN A 61 11.24 -5.35 -5.68
N THR A 62 10.16 -4.55 -5.70
CA THR A 62 8.93 -4.80 -4.93
C THR A 62 7.73 -4.51 -5.82
N LEU A 63 6.77 -5.44 -5.79
CA LEU A 63 5.47 -5.32 -6.44
C LEU A 63 4.44 -4.86 -5.41
N ILE A 64 3.77 -3.75 -5.70
CA ILE A 64 2.61 -3.27 -4.94
C ILE A 64 1.35 -3.81 -5.60
N ARG A 65 0.53 -4.54 -4.84
CA ARG A 65 -0.78 -5.04 -5.27
C ARG A 65 -1.88 -4.37 -4.46
N THR A 66 -2.90 -3.86 -5.15
CA THR A 66 -4.11 -3.32 -4.54
C THR A 66 -5.34 -3.82 -5.30
N ASP A 67 -6.52 -3.69 -4.69
CA ASP A 67 -7.78 -3.80 -5.43
C ASP A 67 -7.97 -2.58 -6.35
N SER A 68 -9.13 -2.50 -7.02
CA SER A 68 -9.46 -1.40 -7.93
C SER A 68 -9.46 -0.02 -7.27
N ALA A 69 -9.64 0.07 -5.94
CA ALA A 69 -9.59 1.36 -5.22
C ALA A 69 -8.18 1.97 -5.21
N GLY A 70 -7.14 1.13 -5.28
CA GLY A 70 -5.76 1.59 -5.46
C GLY A 70 -5.41 2.01 -6.89
N GLY A 71 -6.28 1.77 -7.88
CA GLY A 71 -6.05 2.10 -9.30
C GLY A 71 -6.04 3.57 -9.68
N THR A 72 -5.93 4.50 -8.73
CA THR A 72 -5.97 5.93 -9.01
C THR A 72 -4.70 6.41 -9.73
N HIS A 73 -4.84 7.39 -10.63
CA HIS A 73 -3.71 8.01 -11.33
C HIS A 73 -2.69 8.62 -10.35
N GLU A 74 -3.16 9.23 -9.27
CA GLU A 74 -2.29 9.84 -8.26
C GLU A 74 -1.42 8.80 -7.56
N PHE A 75 -2.01 7.69 -7.10
CA PHE A 75 -1.24 6.63 -6.45
C PHE A 75 -0.25 5.95 -7.41
N THR A 76 -0.71 5.60 -8.61
CA THR A 76 0.14 4.94 -9.61
C THR A 76 1.29 5.84 -10.08
N ALA A 77 1.05 7.15 -10.24
CA ALA A 77 2.11 8.13 -10.54
C ALA A 77 3.12 8.23 -9.39
N TRP A 78 2.67 8.20 -8.13
CA TRP A 78 3.56 8.20 -6.97
C TRP A 78 4.48 6.97 -6.92
N LEU A 79 3.95 5.78 -7.27
CA LEU A 79 4.72 4.53 -7.37
C LEU A 79 5.78 4.59 -8.48
N ALA A 80 5.41 5.13 -9.64
CA ALA A 80 6.26 5.23 -10.83
C ALA A 80 7.25 6.40 -10.78
N GLN A 81 7.16 7.28 -9.78
CA GLN A 81 8.02 8.46 -9.65
C GLN A 81 9.50 8.11 -9.81
N ARG A 82 10.23 8.95 -10.56
CA ARG A 82 11.67 8.76 -10.81
C ARG A 82 12.44 8.52 -9.51
N GLY A 83 13.31 7.52 -9.57
CA GLY A 83 14.05 7.01 -8.44
C GLY A 83 13.29 6.01 -7.58
N ARG A 84 11.95 6.03 -7.49
CA ARG A 84 11.19 5.01 -6.73
C ARG A 84 11.00 3.75 -7.58
N TRP A 85 10.40 3.88 -8.76
CA TRP A 85 10.23 2.80 -9.73
C TRP A 85 9.70 1.51 -9.09
N LEU A 86 8.52 1.55 -8.49
CA LEU A 86 7.89 0.35 -7.94
C LEU A 86 7.07 -0.34 -9.03
N SER A 87 7.04 -1.67 -8.99
CA SER A 87 6.12 -2.44 -9.85
C SER A 87 4.71 -2.38 -9.25
N TYR A 88 3.69 -2.37 -10.09
CA TYR A 88 2.30 -2.24 -9.66
C TYR A 88 1.40 -3.23 -10.42
N SER A 89 0.42 -3.81 -9.72
CA SER A 89 -0.61 -4.68 -10.29
C SER A 89 -1.93 -4.48 -9.55
N VAL A 90 -3.04 -4.56 -10.29
CA VAL A 90 -4.39 -4.64 -9.73
C VAL A 90 -4.80 -6.10 -9.63
N GLY A 91 -5.38 -6.47 -8.50
CA GLY A 91 -5.90 -7.81 -8.22
C GLY A 91 -7.41 -7.93 -8.24
#